data_AF-A0A7W0YZT2-F1
#
_entry.id   AF-A0A7W0YZT2-F1
#
_cell.length_a   1.000
_cell.length_b   1.000
_cell.length_c   1.000
_cell.angle_alpha   90.00
_cell.angle_beta   90.00
_cell.angle_gamma   90.00
#
_symmetry.space_group_name_H-M   'P 1'
#
loop_
_entity.id
_entity.type
_entity.pdbx_description
1 polymer ?
#
loop_
_entity_poly.entity_id
_entity_poly.type
_entity_poly.pdbx_seq_one_letter_code
_entity_poly.pdbx_strand_id
1 'polypeptide(L)'
;MYDALRTRYTFSCPESGQASVTLADFRELDRLPGASHPAVYRIRFACSCGAEHPGLVSHDELDWAPLGLGEGAFYNVMTARFDELADELGRVAAERIGRGEWPWSFFCFPEERPRPIFPSAFCLIAPGTGREGVGLAVRCPVCRCVSVNLVSTDHVNLPFHNDPQIGIVEHVFADDRLSLVEEFTAELYSARFDARRLGL
;
A
#
# COMPACT_ATOMS: atom_id res chain seq x y z
N MET A 1 -12.15 6.22 6.12
CA MET A 1 -11.58 7.57 6.29
C MET A 1 -10.09 7.46 6.59
N TYR A 2 -9.28 8.22 5.87
CA TYR A 2 -7.81 8.23 6.01
C TYR A 2 -7.36 9.49 6.76
N ASP A 3 -6.34 9.36 7.61
CA ASP A 3 -5.64 10.43 8.33
C ASP A 3 -4.22 10.54 7.74
N ALA A 4 -3.94 11.59 6.97
CA ALA A 4 -2.67 11.76 6.26
C ALA A 4 -1.52 12.17 7.17
N LEU A 5 -1.79 12.84 8.30
CA LEU A 5 -0.77 13.17 9.29
C LEU A 5 -0.22 11.94 10.00
N ARG A 6 -1.08 10.96 10.26
CA ARG A 6 -0.67 9.68 10.88
C ARG A 6 -0.45 8.56 9.89
N THR A 7 -0.78 8.78 8.63
CA THR A 7 -0.70 7.80 7.55
C THR A 7 -1.52 6.54 7.89
N ARG A 8 -2.77 6.73 8.34
CA ARG A 8 -3.62 5.65 8.87
C ARG A 8 -5.02 5.68 8.30
N TYR A 9 -5.57 4.48 8.09
CA TYR A 9 -6.96 4.26 7.74
C TYR A 9 -7.77 3.91 8.97
N THR A 10 -8.95 4.50 9.10
CA THR A 10 -9.94 4.16 10.12
C THR A 10 -11.00 3.24 9.54
N PHE A 11 -11.13 2.05 10.14
CA PHE A 11 -12.18 1.08 9.84
C PHE A 11 -12.96 0.72 11.10
N SER A 12 -14.15 0.13 10.92
CA SER A 12 -14.96 -0.39 12.02
C SER A 12 -14.41 -1.72 12.51
N CYS A 13 -14.27 -1.87 13.82
CA CYS A 13 -13.94 -3.13 14.48
C CYS A 13 -15.12 -3.56 15.36
N PRO A 14 -15.63 -4.80 15.24
CA PRO A 14 -16.71 -5.29 16.09
C PRO A 14 -16.39 -5.27 17.59
N GLU A 15 -15.13 -5.53 17.95
CA GLU A 15 -14.69 -5.64 19.36
C GLU A 15 -14.33 -4.29 19.97
N SER A 16 -13.62 -3.43 19.23
CA SER A 16 -13.08 -2.16 19.72
C SER A 16 -13.85 -0.92 19.21
N GLY A 17 -14.90 -1.13 18.42
CA GLY A 17 -15.66 -0.08 17.74
C GLY A 17 -14.95 0.47 16.50
N GLN A 18 -13.73 0.97 16.67
CA GLN A 18 -12.89 1.50 15.58
C GLN A 18 -11.47 0.94 15.66
N ALA A 19 -10.85 0.77 14.50
CA ALA A 19 -9.46 0.37 14.33
C ALA A 19 -8.73 1.37 13.43
N SER A 20 -7.51 1.72 13.81
CA SER A 20 -6.62 2.60 13.04
C SER A 20 -5.44 1.77 12.53
N VAL A 21 -5.37 1.55 11.22
CA VAL A 21 -4.44 0.63 10.59
C VAL A 21 -3.63 1.32 9.50
N THR A 22 -2.40 0.87 9.27
CA THR A 22 -1.54 1.37 8.19
C THR A 22 -1.80 0.60 6.90
N LEU A 23 -1.21 1.04 5.78
CA LEU A 23 -1.36 0.32 4.51
C LEU A 23 -0.67 -1.05 4.56
N ALA A 24 0.46 -1.17 5.27
CA ALA A 24 1.16 -2.43 5.52
C ALA A 24 0.36 -3.44 6.36
N ASP A 25 -0.68 -2.99 7.08
CA ASP A 25 -1.57 -3.87 7.86
C ASP A 25 -2.67 -4.50 7.00
N PHE A 26 -2.79 -4.08 5.73
CA PHE A 26 -3.71 -4.73 4.80
C PHE A 26 -3.16 -6.12 4.47
N ARG A 27 -4.03 -7.02 4.02
CA ARG A 27 -3.69 -8.40 3.71
C ARG A 27 -4.09 -8.77 2.30
N GLU A 28 -5.29 -8.35 1.92
CA GLU A 28 -5.86 -8.60 0.60
C GLU A 28 -6.60 -7.34 0.14
N LEU A 29 -6.44 -6.98 -1.12
CA LEU A 29 -7.18 -5.88 -1.76
C LEU A 29 -7.84 -6.39 -3.04
N ASP A 30 -9.16 -6.25 -3.08
CA ASP A 30 -9.98 -6.66 -4.22
C ASP A 30 -10.82 -5.50 -4.72
N ARG A 31 -10.75 -5.21 -6.02
CA ARG A 31 -11.71 -4.31 -6.64
C ARG A 31 -13.07 -5.02 -6.75
N LEU A 32 -14.11 -4.40 -6.19
CA LEU A 32 -15.48 -4.93 -6.31
C LEU A 32 -16.00 -4.72 -7.74
N PRO A 33 -16.76 -5.70 -8.29
CA PRO A 33 -17.42 -5.53 -9.58
C PRO A 33 -18.50 -4.45 -9.47
N GLY A 34 -18.62 -3.59 -10.49
CA GLY A 34 -19.62 -2.53 -10.52
C GLY A 34 -19.10 -1.23 -11.11
N ALA A 35 -19.33 -0.13 -10.38
CA ALA A 35 -19.03 1.22 -10.86
C ALA A 35 -17.57 1.36 -11.28
N SER A 36 -17.36 1.83 -12.51
CA SER A 36 -16.03 2.19 -12.98
C SER A 36 -15.48 3.37 -12.18
N HIS A 37 -16.35 4.31 -11.77
CA HIS A 37 -16.03 5.43 -10.87
C HIS A 37 -17.23 5.82 -9.98
N PRO A 38 -17.04 5.98 -8.66
CA PRO A 38 -15.82 5.64 -7.92
C PRO A 38 -15.68 4.12 -7.78
N ALA A 39 -14.50 3.59 -8.11
CA ALA A 39 -14.18 2.20 -7.85
C ALA A 39 -14.09 1.97 -6.33
N VAL A 40 -14.70 0.89 -5.86
CA VAL A 40 -14.66 0.49 -4.44
C VAL A 40 -13.85 -0.78 -4.31
N TYR A 41 -12.97 -0.79 -3.31
CA TYR A 41 -12.11 -1.90 -2.97
C TYR A 41 -12.60 -2.52 -1.67
N ARG A 42 -12.71 -3.85 -1.67
CA ARG A 42 -12.83 -4.66 -0.48
C ARG A 42 -11.43 -5.00 -0.01
N ILE A 43 -11.14 -4.67 1.23
CA ILE A 43 -9.87 -5.00 1.86
C ILE A 43 -10.10 -6.02 2.97
N ARG A 44 -9.09 -6.84 3.23
CA ARG A 44 -8.93 -7.52 4.53
C ARG A 44 -7.77 -6.85 5.25
N PHE A 45 -7.97 -6.44 6.49
CA PHE A 45 -6.93 -5.82 7.29
C PHE A 45 -6.70 -6.57 8.61
N ALA A 46 -5.46 -6.58 9.07
CA ALA A 46 -5.09 -7.06 10.40
C ALA A 46 -5.48 -5.99 11.43
N CYS A 47 -6.43 -6.31 12.30
CA CYS A 47 -6.89 -5.41 13.35
C CYS A 47 -6.04 -5.57 14.62
N SER A 48 -5.93 -4.51 15.41
CA SER A 48 -5.28 -4.54 16.73
C SER A 48 -5.96 -5.47 17.74
N CYS A 49 -7.20 -5.91 17.48
CA CYS A 49 -7.88 -6.94 18.28
C CYS A 49 -7.33 -8.36 18.04
N GLY A 50 -6.41 -8.54 17.07
CA GLY A 50 -5.80 -9.82 16.74
C GLY A 50 -6.56 -10.64 15.68
N ALA A 51 -7.70 -10.15 15.21
CA ALA A 51 -8.45 -10.76 14.11
C ALA A 51 -8.28 -9.98 12.80
N GLU A 52 -8.54 -10.65 11.68
CA GLU A 52 -8.69 -9.99 10.38
C GLU A 52 -10.14 -9.57 10.15
N HIS A 53 -10.35 -8.37 9.63
CA HIS A 53 -11.67 -7.84 9.36
C HIS A 53 -11.79 -7.33 7.93
N PRO A 54 -12.99 -7.44 7.33
CA PRO A 54 -13.26 -6.82 6.04
C PRO A 54 -13.45 -5.30 6.21
N GLY A 55 -12.89 -4.52 5.29
CA GLY A 55 -13.11 -3.10 5.15
C GLY A 55 -13.52 -2.75 3.73
N LEU A 56 -14.17 -1.61 3.55
CA LEU A 56 -14.40 -1.00 2.25
C LEU A 56 -13.65 0.32 2.18
N VAL A 57 -12.97 0.55 1.07
CA VAL A 57 -12.24 1.78 0.80
C VAL A 57 -12.49 2.21 -0.64
N SER A 58 -12.68 3.50 -0.86
CA SER A 58 -12.82 4.05 -2.22
C SER A 58 -11.45 4.22 -2.88
N HIS A 59 -11.41 4.27 -4.21
CA HIS A 59 -10.22 4.67 -4.96
C HIS A 59 -9.65 6.01 -4.48
N ASP A 60 -10.53 6.97 -4.18
CA ASP A 60 -10.16 8.30 -3.69
C ASP A 60 -9.43 8.22 -2.34
N GLU A 61 -9.94 7.41 -1.41
CA GLU A 61 -9.27 7.19 -0.13
C GLU A 61 -7.98 6.37 -0.23
N LEU A 62 -7.87 5.48 -1.21
CA LEU A 62 -6.76 4.55 -1.34
C LEU A 62 -5.56 5.17 -2.08
N ASP A 63 -5.80 5.89 -3.17
CA ASP A 63 -4.74 6.36 -4.08
C ASP A 63 -4.46 7.87 -3.93
N TRP A 64 -5.48 8.66 -3.58
CA TRP A 64 -5.39 10.13 -3.60
C TRP A 64 -5.27 10.73 -2.20
N ALA A 65 -6.04 10.24 -1.21
CA ALA A 65 -5.99 10.76 0.15
C ALA A 65 -4.59 10.69 0.79
N PRO A 66 -3.76 9.65 0.56
CA PRO A 66 -2.38 9.64 1.03
C PRO A 66 -1.52 10.79 0.52
N LEU A 67 -1.84 11.35 -0.65
CA LEU A 67 -1.10 12.47 -1.23
C LEU A 67 -1.47 13.82 -0.58
N GLY A 68 -2.31 13.81 0.46
CA GLY A 68 -2.85 15.01 1.11
C GLY A 68 -4.00 15.66 0.33
N LEU A 69 -4.47 15.01 -0.74
CA LEU A 69 -5.57 15.50 -1.57
C LEU A 69 -6.90 15.16 -0.87
N GLY A 70 -7.51 16.17 -0.25
CA GLY A 70 -8.84 16.06 0.38
C GLY A 70 -8.86 16.13 1.92
N GLU A 71 -7.73 16.40 2.58
CA GLU A 71 -7.75 16.66 4.03
C GLU A 71 -8.24 18.09 4.35
N GLY A 72 -8.87 18.25 5.51
CA GLY A 72 -9.42 19.53 5.98
C GLY A 72 -8.38 20.45 6.62
N ALA A 73 -8.85 21.41 7.42
CA ALA A 73 -7.98 22.33 8.14
C ALA A 73 -7.26 21.63 9.32
N PHE A 74 -5.97 21.88 9.49
CA PHE A 74 -5.14 21.31 10.55
C PHE A 74 -4.89 22.30 11.66
N TYR A 75 -4.96 21.87 12.92
CA TYR A 75 -4.60 22.74 14.03
C TYR A 75 -3.08 22.87 14.15
N ASN A 76 -2.56 24.02 13.76
CA ASN A 76 -1.17 24.38 13.92
C ASN A 76 -0.91 24.83 15.36
N VAL A 77 -0.20 23.99 16.13
CA VAL A 77 0.12 24.22 17.54
C VAL A 77 1.03 25.44 17.74
N MET A 78 1.86 25.78 16.74
CA MET A 78 2.79 26.91 16.82
C MET A 78 2.08 28.25 16.64
N THR A 79 0.95 28.29 15.92
CA THR A 79 0.17 29.51 15.65
C THR A 79 -1.17 29.54 16.38
N ALA A 80 -1.56 28.42 17.01
CA ALA A 80 -2.85 28.19 17.65
C ALA A 80 -4.06 28.43 16.71
N ARG A 81 -3.91 28.07 15.43
CA ARG A 81 -4.93 28.28 14.39
C ARG A 81 -5.13 27.03 13.54
N PHE A 82 -6.28 26.97 12.88
CA PHE A 82 -6.52 25.98 11.84
C PHE A 82 -5.99 26.50 10.51
N ASP A 83 -5.03 25.79 9.93
CA ASP A 83 -4.43 26.08 8.63
C ASP A 83 -4.98 25.10 7.58
N GLU A 84 -5.43 25.61 6.44
CA GLU A 84 -5.88 24.81 5.29
C GLU A 84 -4.66 24.42 4.44
N LEU A 85 -4.14 23.21 4.62
CA LEU A 85 -2.90 22.77 3.96
C LEU A 85 -3.13 21.87 2.73
N ALA A 86 -4.38 21.53 2.41
CA ALA A 86 -4.70 20.60 1.32
C ALA A 86 -4.12 21.03 -0.03
N ASP A 87 -4.29 22.30 -0.39
CA ASP A 87 -3.78 22.85 -1.66
C ASP A 87 -2.25 22.88 -1.70
N GLU A 88 -1.61 23.16 -0.55
CA GLU A 88 -0.15 23.19 -0.46
C GLU A 88 0.44 21.78 -0.60
N LEU A 89 -0.11 20.79 0.12
CA LEU A 89 0.29 19.39 0.03
C LEU A 89 0.06 18.82 -1.37
N GLY A 90 -1.11 19.10 -1.95
CA GLY A 90 -1.45 18.69 -3.31
C GLY A 90 -0.49 19.29 -4.35
N ARG A 91 -0.12 20.57 -4.19
CA ARG A 91 0.87 21.22 -5.06
C ARG A 91 2.26 20.59 -4.92
N VAL A 92 2.71 20.29 -3.70
CA VAL A 92 4.01 19.63 -3.48
C VAL A 92 4.02 18.23 -4.11
N ALA A 93 2.94 17.46 -3.94
CA ALA A 93 2.79 16.15 -4.57
C ALA A 93 2.82 16.24 -6.10
N ALA A 94 2.07 17.18 -6.68
CA ALA A 94 2.04 17.42 -8.13
C ALA A 94 3.41 17.85 -8.68
N GLU A 95 4.15 18.69 -7.95
CA GLU A 95 5.51 19.11 -8.33
C GLU A 95 6.49 17.93 -8.33
N ARG A 96 6.45 17.07 -7.31
CA ARG A 96 7.27 15.85 -7.25
C ARG A 96 6.97 14.91 -8.42
N ILE A 97 5.69 14.64 -8.67
CA ILE A 97 5.24 13.81 -9.80
C ILE A 97 5.71 14.42 -11.13
N GLY A 98 5.61 15.74 -11.29
CA GLY A 98 6.08 16.47 -12.47
C GLY A 98 7.60 16.35 -12.70
N ARG A 99 8.39 16.13 -11.65
CA ARG A 99 9.83 15.84 -11.71
C ARG A 99 10.16 14.36 -11.95
N GLY A 100 9.14 13.51 -12.04
CA GLY A 100 9.28 12.06 -12.19
C GLY A 100 9.46 11.31 -10.87
N GLU A 101 9.32 11.99 -9.72
CA GLU A 101 9.29 11.35 -8.41
C GLU A 101 7.88 10.82 -8.14
N TRP A 102 7.74 9.49 -8.14
CA TRP A 102 6.45 8.85 -7.96
C TRP A 102 6.19 8.51 -6.49
N PRO A 103 4.93 8.63 -6.01
CA PRO A 103 4.57 8.32 -4.63
C PRO A 103 4.94 6.91 -4.21
N TRP A 104 4.71 5.92 -5.07
CA TRP A 104 5.20 4.56 -4.90
C TRP A 104 5.75 4.01 -6.21
N SER A 105 6.79 3.19 -6.10
CA SER A 105 7.43 2.56 -7.24
C SER A 105 7.88 1.14 -6.88
N PHE A 106 7.39 0.14 -7.62
CA PHE A 106 7.76 -1.26 -7.41
C PHE A 106 8.36 -1.88 -8.65
N PHE A 107 9.15 -2.94 -8.48
CA PHE A 107 9.79 -3.62 -9.59
C PHE A 107 8.80 -4.52 -10.33
N CYS A 108 8.75 -4.36 -11.65
CA CYS A 108 8.04 -5.25 -12.54
C CYS A 108 9.00 -6.29 -13.09
N PHE A 109 8.86 -7.55 -12.69
CA PHE A 109 9.77 -8.62 -13.10
C PHE A 109 9.81 -8.83 -14.62
N PRO A 110 8.67 -8.94 -15.34
CA PRO A 110 8.69 -9.12 -16.80
C PRO A 110 9.27 -7.94 -17.60
N GLU A 111 9.29 -6.74 -17.03
CA GLU A 111 9.84 -5.55 -17.71
C GLU A 111 11.23 -5.16 -17.22
N GLU A 112 11.76 -5.89 -16.22
CA GLU A 112 13.07 -5.68 -15.60
C GLU A 112 13.32 -4.22 -15.16
N ARG A 113 12.27 -3.51 -14.73
CA ARG A 113 12.36 -2.11 -14.30
C ARG A 113 11.35 -1.72 -13.23
N PRO A 114 11.67 -0.72 -12.39
CA PRO A 114 10.68 -0.10 -11.51
C PRO A 114 9.57 0.58 -12.30
N ARG A 115 8.34 0.44 -11.82
CA ARG A 115 7.15 1.07 -12.38
C ARG A 115 6.44 1.91 -11.32
N PRO A 116 5.93 3.09 -11.69
CA PRO A 116 5.09 3.88 -10.81
C PRO A 116 3.75 3.20 -10.63
N ILE A 117 3.34 3.06 -9.37
CA ILE A 117 2.17 2.26 -9.01
C ILE A 117 1.40 2.97 -7.90
N PHE A 118 0.08 2.80 -7.91
CA PHE A 118 -0.80 3.25 -6.83
C PHE A 118 -1.22 2.06 -5.95
N PRO A 119 -1.57 2.28 -4.67
CA PRO A 119 -1.99 1.22 -3.76
C PRO A 119 -3.15 0.35 -4.26
N SER A 120 -4.02 0.88 -5.13
CA SER A 120 -5.07 0.13 -5.80
C SER A 120 -4.60 -1.02 -6.70
N ALA A 121 -3.32 -1.07 -7.05
CA ALA A 121 -2.71 -2.17 -7.79
C ALA A 121 -2.17 -3.30 -6.90
N PHE A 122 -2.22 -3.13 -5.56
CA PHE A 122 -1.81 -4.16 -4.63
C PHE A 122 -2.85 -5.29 -4.63
N CYS A 123 -2.37 -6.53 -4.61
CA CYS A 123 -3.24 -7.70 -4.52
C CYS A 123 -3.16 -8.31 -3.13
N LEU A 124 -1.93 -8.53 -2.64
CA LEU A 124 -1.66 -9.14 -1.35
C LEU A 124 -0.53 -8.43 -0.65
N ILE A 125 -0.65 -8.34 0.67
CA ILE A 125 0.34 -7.79 1.57
C ILE A 125 0.53 -8.80 2.69
N ALA A 126 1.77 -9.21 2.92
CA ALA A 126 2.12 -10.10 4.01
C ALA A 126 3.23 -9.47 4.85
N PRO A 127 3.16 -9.61 6.18
CA PRO A 127 4.29 -9.27 7.02
C PRO A 127 5.45 -10.20 6.64
N GLY A 128 6.61 -9.62 6.33
CA GLY A 128 7.81 -10.39 6.08
C GLY A 128 8.27 -11.12 7.35
N THR A 129 9.06 -12.16 7.18
CA THR A 129 9.76 -12.81 8.30
C THR A 129 10.83 -11.83 8.80
N GLY A 130 10.51 -10.89 9.69
CA GLY A 130 11.44 -9.84 10.13
C GLY A 130 10.68 -8.67 10.74
N ARG A 131 11.37 -7.79 11.48
CA ARG A 131 10.70 -6.67 12.17
C ARG A 131 10.24 -5.54 11.24
N GLU A 132 10.78 -5.46 10.01
CA GLU A 132 10.64 -4.24 9.18
C GLU A 132 10.33 -4.49 7.69
N GLY A 133 10.32 -5.76 7.24
CA GLY A 133 10.06 -6.10 5.84
C GLY A 133 8.59 -6.47 5.58
N VAL A 134 8.07 -6.04 4.44
CA VAL A 134 6.72 -6.33 3.94
C VAL A 134 6.83 -6.99 2.57
N GLY A 135 6.25 -8.18 2.45
CA GLY A 135 6.05 -8.85 1.17
C GLY A 135 4.82 -8.30 0.47
N LEU A 136 4.97 -7.85 -0.77
CA LEU A 136 3.92 -7.18 -1.52
C LEU A 136 3.77 -7.81 -2.91
N ALA A 137 2.60 -8.38 -3.18
CA ALA A 137 2.21 -8.81 -4.52
C ALA A 137 1.53 -7.64 -5.23
N VAL A 138 2.18 -7.15 -6.30
CA VAL A 138 1.72 -5.97 -7.04
C VAL A 138 1.41 -6.36 -8.48
N ARG A 139 0.24 -5.95 -8.95
CA ARG A 139 -0.14 -6.08 -10.35
C ARG A 139 0.38 -4.90 -11.15
N CYS A 140 1.25 -5.15 -12.12
CA CYS A 140 1.77 -4.08 -12.97
C CYS A 140 0.64 -3.46 -13.81
N PRO A 141 0.43 -2.12 -13.79
CA PRO A 141 -0.62 -1.49 -14.59
C PRO A 141 -0.35 -1.54 -16.10
N VAL A 142 0.90 -1.80 -16.51
CA VAL A 142 1.33 -1.84 -17.92
C VAL A 142 1.17 -3.24 -18.50
N CYS A 143 1.92 -4.23 -17.98
CA CYS A 143 1.93 -5.59 -18.50
C CYS A 143 0.88 -6.52 -17.84
N ARG A 144 0.23 -6.08 -16.76
CA ARG A 144 -0.78 -6.81 -15.97
C ARG A 144 -0.29 -8.05 -15.21
N CYS A 145 0.97 -8.44 -15.38
CA CYS A 145 1.60 -9.49 -14.59
C CYS A 145 1.73 -9.06 -13.12
N VAL A 146 1.70 -10.04 -12.22
CA VAL A 146 1.95 -9.82 -10.80
C VAL A 146 3.43 -10.07 -10.49
N SER A 147 4.04 -9.13 -9.79
CA SER A 147 5.42 -9.22 -9.28
C SER A 147 5.41 -9.13 -7.76
N VAL A 148 6.24 -9.95 -7.12
CA VAL A 148 6.36 -9.95 -5.66
C VAL A 148 7.62 -9.21 -5.25
N ASN A 149 7.41 -8.18 -4.43
CA ASN A 149 8.43 -7.27 -3.95
C ASN A 149 8.56 -7.41 -2.43
N LEU A 150 9.78 -7.32 -1.91
CA LEU A 150 10.08 -7.18 -0.49
C LEU A 150 10.60 -5.77 -0.27
N VAL A 151 9.88 -5.01 0.54
CA VAL A 151 10.15 -3.60 0.81
C VAL A 151 10.05 -3.31 2.30
N SER A 152 10.54 -2.16 2.74
CA SER A 152 10.35 -1.68 4.10
C SER A 152 8.88 -1.32 4.37
N THR A 153 8.48 -1.31 5.64
CA THR A 153 7.17 -0.79 6.06
C THR A 153 6.95 0.66 5.63
N ASP A 154 8.00 1.48 5.69
CA ASP A 154 7.94 2.89 5.31
C ASP A 154 7.73 3.07 3.82
N HIS A 155 8.32 2.20 2.98
CA HIS A 155 8.07 2.17 1.54
C HIS A 155 6.59 2.03 1.19
N VAL A 156 5.88 1.19 1.94
CA VAL A 156 4.46 0.94 1.70
C VAL A 156 3.63 2.09 2.27
N ASN A 157 3.91 2.50 3.51
CA ASN A 157 3.04 3.43 4.22
C ASN A 157 3.21 4.87 3.75
N LEU A 158 4.43 5.33 3.49
CA LEU A 158 4.73 6.75 3.28
C LEU A 158 4.85 7.07 1.77
N PRO A 159 3.98 7.93 1.23
CA PRO A 159 4.13 8.42 -0.13
C PRO A 159 5.49 9.12 -0.32
N PHE A 160 6.11 8.90 -1.47
CA PHE A 160 7.43 9.41 -1.86
C PHE A 160 8.60 8.89 -1.03
N HIS A 161 8.38 7.90 -0.14
CA HIS A 161 9.44 7.13 0.48
C HIS A 161 9.65 5.86 -0.34
N ASN A 162 10.61 5.87 -1.27
CA ASN A 162 10.96 4.66 -2.02
C ASN A 162 12.29 4.11 -1.52
N ASP A 163 12.36 2.79 -1.37
CA ASP A 163 13.55 2.11 -0.89
C ASP A 163 14.63 2.20 -1.98
N PRO A 164 15.90 2.38 -1.62
CA PRO A 164 16.99 2.38 -2.59
C PRO A 164 17.16 1.00 -3.25
N GLN A 165 16.73 -0.07 -2.56
CA GLN A 165 16.80 -1.45 -3.03
C GLN A 165 15.49 -2.15 -2.72
N ILE A 166 14.90 -2.79 -3.73
CA ILE A 166 13.67 -3.57 -3.62
C ILE A 166 14.03 -5.03 -3.84
N GLY A 167 13.75 -5.89 -2.85
CA GLY A 167 13.91 -7.33 -3.02
C GLY A 167 12.85 -7.87 -3.97
N ILE A 168 13.24 -8.74 -4.90
CA ILE A 168 12.29 -9.34 -5.87
C ILE A 168 12.31 -10.84 -5.69
N VAL A 169 11.12 -11.45 -5.72
CA VAL A 169 10.98 -12.90 -5.85
C VAL A 169 10.89 -13.21 -7.34
N GLU A 170 11.82 -14.03 -7.85
CA GLU A 170 11.89 -14.45 -9.26
C GLU A 170 10.82 -15.50 -9.57
N HIS A 171 9.55 -15.15 -9.36
CA HIS A 171 8.42 -15.98 -9.66
C HIS A 171 7.30 -15.14 -10.27
N VAL A 172 6.85 -15.51 -11.47
CA VAL A 172 5.71 -14.87 -12.15
C VAL A 172 4.48 -15.69 -11.79
N PHE A 173 3.68 -15.15 -10.88
CA PHE A 173 2.43 -15.78 -10.49
C PHE A 173 1.40 -15.65 -11.63
N ALA A 174 0.68 -16.73 -11.91
CA ALA A 174 -0.42 -16.72 -12.87
C ALA A 174 -1.54 -15.79 -12.38
N ASP A 175 -2.40 -15.34 -13.30
CA ASP A 175 -3.50 -14.39 -13.01
C ASP A 175 -4.60 -14.97 -12.09
N ASP A 176 -4.49 -16.24 -11.69
CA ASP A 176 -5.41 -16.88 -10.74
C ASP A 176 -5.08 -16.45 -9.31
N ARG A 177 -5.89 -15.53 -8.82
CA ARG A 177 -5.79 -14.86 -7.53
C ARG A 177 -5.72 -15.81 -6.33
N LEU A 178 -6.42 -16.95 -6.35
CA LEU A 178 -6.42 -17.89 -5.22
C LEU A 178 -5.13 -18.70 -5.15
N SER A 179 -4.68 -19.23 -6.30
CA SER A 179 -3.37 -19.88 -6.41
C SER A 179 -2.24 -18.92 -6.07
N LEU A 180 -2.38 -17.64 -6.44
CA LEU A 180 -1.43 -16.59 -6.14
C LEU A 180 -1.28 -16.36 -4.63
N VAL A 181 -2.36 -16.44 -3.82
CA VAL A 181 -2.26 -16.29 -2.35
C VAL A 181 -1.51 -17.44 -1.71
N GLU A 182 -1.84 -18.68 -2.09
CA GLU A 182 -1.24 -19.89 -1.51
C GLU A 182 0.23 -20.01 -1.90
N GLU A 183 0.56 -19.77 -3.18
CA GLU A 183 1.93 -19.80 -3.69
C GLU A 183 2.77 -18.65 -3.11
N PHE A 184 2.19 -17.46 -2.96
CA PHE A 184 2.83 -16.32 -2.30
C PHE A 184 3.16 -16.61 -0.83
N THR A 185 2.20 -17.17 -0.09
CA THR A 185 2.41 -17.54 1.32
C THR A 185 3.49 -18.62 1.43
N ALA A 186 3.44 -19.65 0.58
CA ALA A 186 4.43 -20.72 0.55
C ALA A 186 5.84 -20.21 0.22
N GLU A 187 5.97 -19.29 -0.74
CA GLU A 187 7.26 -18.75 -1.17
C GLU A 187 7.85 -17.79 -0.13
N LEU A 188 7.03 -16.95 0.53
CA LEU A 188 7.44 -16.07 1.63
C LEU A 188 8.03 -16.83 2.84
N TYR A 189 7.51 -18.01 3.13
CA TYR A 189 8.00 -18.87 4.21
C TYR A 189 9.06 -19.89 3.76
N SER A 190 9.59 -19.76 2.54
CA SER A 190 10.60 -20.67 2.00
C SER A 190 12.03 -20.27 2.39
N ALA A 191 12.93 -21.25 2.47
CA ALA A 191 14.36 -21.00 2.73
C ALA A 191 15.06 -20.20 1.59
N ARG A 192 14.49 -20.19 0.38
CA ARG A 192 14.97 -19.38 -0.75
C ARG A 192 14.74 -17.89 -0.51
N PHE A 193 13.70 -17.56 0.26
CA PHE A 193 13.32 -16.21 0.65
C PHE A 193 14.21 -15.67 1.78
N ASP A 194 14.53 -16.50 2.79
CA ASP A 194 15.42 -16.10 3.89
C ASP A 194 16.86 -15.76 3.46
N ALA A 195 17.34 -16.33 2.35
CA ALA A 195 18.67 -16.06 1.82
C ALA A 195 18.83 -14.67 1.16
N ARG A 196 17.73 -14.06 0.68
CA ARG A 196 17.72 -12.71 0.06
C ARG A 196 17.55 -11.58 1.08
N ARG A 197 17.30 -11.92 2.35
CA ARG A 197 17.09 -11.00 3.48
C ARG A 197 18.37 -10.33 3.99
N LEU A 198 19.54 -10.72 3.50
CA LEU A 198 20.83 -10.17 3.91
C LEU A 198 21.14 -8.88 3.14
N GLY A 199 20.44 -7.79 3.47
CA GLY A 199 20.71 -6.48 2.85
C GLY A 199 19.71 -5.36 3.09
N LEU A 200 18.62 -5.61 3.83
CA LEU A 200 17.76 -4.57 4.41
C LEU A 200 18.20 -4.31 5.85
#